data_AF-A0A3D2XXJ6-F1
#
_entry.id   AF-A0A3D2XXJ6-F1
#
_cell.length_a   1.000
_cell.length_b   1.000
_cell.length_c   1.000
_cell.angle_alpha   90.00
_cell.angle_beta   90.00
_cell.angle_gamma   90.00
#
_symmetry.space_group_name_H-M   'P 1'
#
loop_
_entity.id
_entity.type
_entity.pdbx_description
1 polymer ?
#
loop_
_entity_poly.entity_id
_entity_poly.type
_entity_poly.pdbx_seq_one_letter_code
_entity_poly.pdbx_strand_id
1 'polypeptide(L)'
;DVLYLLPAFHQLYDMVKAKGKIDWVLSESACLVEKKKASLPVEFAYLQIKNAWRLSSQQLTVLKHLAAWRVRRARERNMALNFVFKEPHLYELALRMPQSKSALVRIQSLTPQERRLNPDIILNVVNAGLQEFDNTPPGEHIERISRLIDFPAYKQTLARFKQAVSEMAVEHGVTEEVLASKKQLNQLLKYKWFNVDECRLMGLKPDVLTGWREPLFAPVVNAILHEESN
;
A
#
# COMPACT_ATOMS: atom_id res chain seq x y z
N ASP A 1 8.68 19.14 -23.05
CA ASP A 1 7.77 18.02 -22.70
C ASP A 1 6.61 17.82 -23.68
N VAL A 2 5.89 18.86 -24.12
CA VAL A 2 4.69 18.65 -24.97
C VAL A 2 4.90 18.72 -26.49
N LEU A 3 5.96 19.39 -26.97
CA LEU A 3 6.18 19.64 -28.42
C LEU A 3 6.21 18.36 -29.26
N TYR A 4 6.83 17.29 -28.75
CA TYR A 4 6.97 16.01 -29.46
C TYR A 4 5.98 14.93 -29.01
N LEU A 5 5.09 15.25 -28.06
CA LEU A 5 4.20 14.25 -27.47
C LEU A 5 3.12 13.80 -28.46
N LEU A 6 2.51 14.72 -29.22
CA LEU A 6 1.48 14.38 -30.20
C LEU A 6 2.06 13.57 -31.40
N PRO A 7 3.20 13.96 -32.01
CA PRO A 7 3.87 13.12 -33.00
C PRO A 7 4.21 11.70 -32.48
N ALA A 8 4.71 11.61 -31.25
CA ALA A 8 5.00 10.32 -30.62
C ALA A 8 3.73 9.49 -30.38
N PHE A 9 2.64 10.13 -29.95
CA PHE A 9 1.34 9.47 -29.76
C PHE A 9 0.86 8.80 -31.05
N HIS A 10 0.91 9.49 -32.19
CA HIS A 10 0.46 8.91 -33.46
C HIS A 10 1.27 7.66 -33.83
N GLN A 11 2.61 7.73 -33.71
CA GLN A 11 3.48 6.57 -33.97
C GLN A 11 3.16 5.40 -33.03
N LEU A 12 3.04 5.66 -31.73
CA LEU A 12 2.73 4.61 -30.75
C LEU A 12 1.33 4.03 -30.94
N TYR A 13 0.34 4.86 -31.30
CA TYR A 13 -1.02 4.43 -31.57
C TYR A 13 -1.06 3.45 -32.74
N ASP A 14 -0.39 3.77 -33.85
CA ASP A 14 -0.34 2.89 -35.03
C ASP A 14 0.37 1.57 -34.71
N MET A 15 1.45 1.60 -33.92
CA MET A 15 2.15 0.40 -33.45
C MET A 15 1.27 -0.49 -32.55
N VAL A 16 0.50 0.10 -31.63
CA VAL A 16 -0.42 -0.62 -30.74
C VAL A 16 -1.61 -1.17 -31.52
N LYS A 17 -2.13 -0.39 -32.47
CA LYS A 17 -3.22 -0.79 -33.38
C LYS A 17 -2.81 -2.00 -34.22
N ALA A 18 -1.61 -1.99 -34.79
CA ALA A 18 -1.07 -3.11 -35.55
C ALA A 18 -0.97 -4.41 -34.73
N LYS A 19 -0.82 -4.30 -33.40
CA LYS A 19 -0.82 -5.45 -32.48
C LYS A 19 -2.20 -5.84 -31.95
N GLY A 20 -3.26 -5.11 -32.31
CA GLY A 20 -4.62 -5.36 -31.80
C GLY A 20 -4.78 -5.13 -30.30
N LYS A 21 -3.97 -4.25 -29.69
CA LYS A 21 -3.94 -4.03 -28.23
C LYS A 21 -4.42 -2.64 -27.80
N ILE A 22 -5.19 -1.94 -28.65
CA ILE A 22 -5.72 -0.60 -28.30
C ILE A 22 -6.51 -0.65 -27.00
N ASP A 23 -7.43 -1.61 -26.88
CA ASP A 23 -8.30 -1.72 -25.71
C ASP A 23 -7.51 -1.98 -24.42
N TRP A 24 -6.39 -2.70 -24.50
CA TRP A 24 -5.50 -2.91 -23.35
C TRP A 24 -4.91 -1.59 -22.88
N VAL A 25 -4.39 -0.77 -23.80
CA VAL A 25 -3.78 0.53 -23.47
C VAL A 25 -4.80 1.54 -22.95
N LEU A 26 -5.99 1.59 -23.55
CA LEU A 26 -7.07 2.47 -23.09
C LEU A 26 -7.56 2.04 -21.70
N SER A 27 -7.75 0.73 -21.49
CA SER A 27 -8.11 0.20 -20.18
C SER A 27 -7.03 0.45 -19.13
N GLU A 28 -5.74 0.33 -19.47
CA GLU A 28 -4.64 0.68 -18.55
C GLU A 28 -4.68 2.15 -18.15
N SER A 29 -4.90 3.03 -19.12
CA SER A 29 -5.00 4.47 -18.90
C SER A 29 -6.18 4.82 -17.98
N ALA A 30 -7.33 4.19 -18.18
CA ALA A 30 -8.49 4.34 -17.30
C ALA A 30 -8.19 3.83 -15.88
N CYS A 31 -7.55 2.68 -15.73
CA CYS A 31 -7.13 2.15 -14.43
C CYS A 31 -6.18 3.09 -13.68
N LEU A 32 -5.25 3.76 -14.38
CA LEU A 32 -4.36 4.76 -13.76
C LEU A 32 -5.13 5.98 -13.23
N VAL A 33 -6.16 6.44 -13.95
CA VAL A 33 -7.02 7.54 -13.51
C VAL A 33 -7.76 7.17 -12.22
N GLU A 34 -8.39 5.99 -12.17
CA GLU A 34 -9.12 5.55 -10.98
C GLU A 34 -8.21 5.36 -9.76
N LYS A 35 -7.03 4.76 -9.95
CA LYS A 35 -6.02 4.66 -8.88
C LYS A 35 -5.57 6.02 -8.36
N LYS A 36 -5.51 7.04 -9.21
CA LYS A 36 -5.08 8.38 -8.82
C LYS A 36 -6.14 9.11 -7.99
N LYS A 37 -7.43 8.84 -8.27
CA LYS A 37 -8.55 9.37 -7.48
C LYS A 37 -8.67 8.67 -6.13
N ALA A 38 -8.35 7.39 -6.08
CA ALA A 38 -8.41 6.60 -4.86
C ALA A 38 -7.39 7.12 -3.82
N SER A 39 -7.83 7.15 -2.56
CA SER A 39 -6.97 7.56 -1.45
C SER A 39 -7.18 6.63 -0.28
N LEU A 40 -6.09 6.21 0.34
CA LEU A 40 -6.16 5.44 1.58
C LEU A 40 -6.79 6.31 2.68
N PRO A 41 -7.80 5.81 3.41
CA PRO A 41 -8.34 6.52 4.56
C PRO A 41 -7.24 6.79 5.60
N VAL A 42 -7.33 7.92 6.29
CA VAL A 42 -6.22 8.45 7.10
C VAL A 42 -5.88 7.56 8.28
N GLU A 43 -6.87 6.85 8.81
CA GLU A 43 -6.78 5.87 9.88
C GLU A 43 -6.02 4.60 9.48
N PHE A 44 -5.86 4.33 8.18
CA PHE A 44 -5.04 3.22 7.68
C PHE A 44 -3.66 3.66 7.17
N ALA A 45 -3.32 4.95 7.27
CA ALA A 45 -2.03 5.48 6.81
C ALA A 45 -0.82 4.81 7.47
N TYR A 46 -0.99 4.19 8.65
CA TYR A 46 0.06 3.44 9.33
C TYR A 46 0.53 2.20 8.55
N LEU A 47 -0.31 1.62 7.69
CA LEU A 47 0.04 0.46 6.85
C LEU A 47 1.14 0.77 5.84
N GLN A 48 1.31 2.05 5.47
CA GLN A 48 2.34 2.51 4.54
C GLN A 48 3.69 2.77 5.22
N ILE A 49 3.74 2.76 6.55
CA ILE A 49 4.97 3.03 7.30
C ILE A 49 5.87 1.79 7.26
N LYS A 50 7.11 1.98 6.81
CA LYS A 50 8.10 0.90 6.80
C LYS A 50 8.29 0.31 8.20
N ASN A 51 8.45 -1.01 8.27
CA ASN A 51 8.66 -1.78 9.50
C ASN A 51 7.49 -1.78 10.50
N ALA A 52 6.30 -1.26 10.15
CA ALA A 52 5.13 -1.32 11.02
C ALA A 52 4.80 -2.75 11.51
N TRP A 53 5.08 -3.78 10.70
CA TRP A 53 4.97 -5.20 11.06
C TRP A 53 5.76 -5.65 12.30
N ARG A 54 6.76 -4.87 12.73
CA ARG A 54 7.56 -5.18 13.93
C ARG A 54 6.92 -4.68 15.22
N LEU A 55 5.89 -3.84 15.13
CA LEU A 55 5.25 -3.22 16.29
C LEU A 55 4.23 -4.16 16.94
N SER A 56 4.09 -4.05 18.25
CA SER A 56 2.99 -4.69 18.99
C SER A 56 1.65 -4.04 18.65
N SER A 57 0.54 -4.67 19.03
CA SER A 57 -0.80 -4.10 18.82
C SER A 57 -0.94 -2.69 19.43
N GLN A 58 -0.49 -2.50 20.67
CA GLN A 58 -0.47 -1.19 21.34
C GLN A 58 0.35 -0.15 20.56
N GLN A 59 1.55 -0.52 20.12
CA GLN A 59 2.41 0.36 19.34
C GLN A 59 1.80 0.66 17.95
N LEU A 60 1.08 -0.28 17.35
CA LEU A 60 0.34 -0.07 16.11
C LEU A 60 -0.84 0.89 16.30
N THR A 61 -1.56 0.80 17.41
CA THR A 61 -2.62 1.77 17.74
C THR A 61 -2.05 3.18 17.89
N VAL A 62 -0.91 3.33 18.56
CA VAL A 62 -0.20 4.61 18.62
C VAL A 62 0.27 5.07 17.22
N LEU A 63 0.81 4.17 16.41
CA LEU A 63 1.24 4.50 15.04
C LEU A 63 0.07 4.91 14.14
N LYS A 64 -1.10 4.28 14.28
CA LYS A 64 -2.36 4.65 13.60
C LYS A 64 -2.70 6.11 13.87
N HIS A 65 -2.69 6.53 15.13
CA HIS A 65 -2.93 7.93 15.51
C HIS A 65 -1.88 8.88 14.95
N LEU A 66 -0.60 8.54 15.09
CA LEU A 66 0.53 9.34 14.59
C LEU A 66 0.49 9.51 13.06
N ALA A 67 0.21 8.44 12.32
CA ALA A 67 0.11 8.47 10.86
C ALA A 67 -1.10 9.28 10.40
N ALA A 68 -2.26 9.10 11.02
CA ALA A 68 -3.46 9.88 10.73
C ALA A 68 -3.26 11.38 11.02
N TRP A 69 -2.62 11.72 12.15
CA TRP A 69 -2.22 13.09 12.45
C TRP A 69 -1.29 13.67 11.38
N ARG A 70 -0.26 12.91 10.98
CA ARG A 70 0.71 13.35 9.96
C ARG A 70 0.03 13.67 8.63
N VAL A 71 -0.91 12.83 8.19
CA VAL A 71 -1.67 13.05 6.95
C VAL A 71 -2.59 14.28 7.05
N ARG A 72 -3.34 14.41 8.14
CA ARG A 72 -4.20 15.59 8.38
C ARG A 72 -3.38 16.87 8.37
N ARG A 73 -2.26 16.88 9.08
CA ARG A 73 -1.37 18.04 9.17
C ARG A 73 -0.73 18.41 7.83
N ALA A 74 -0.35 17.42 7.03
CA ALA A 74 0.19 17.63 5.69
C ALA A 74 -0.84 18.29 4.77
N ARG A 75 -2.11 17.86 4.84
CA ARG A 75 -3.22 18.45 4.08
C ARG A 75 -3.49 19.89 4.53
N GLU A 76 -3.61 20.13 5.84
CA GLU A 76 -3.82 21.47 6.42
C GLU A 76 -2.73 22.47 6.02
N ARG A 77 -1.47 22.02 5.99
CA ARG A 77 -0.29 22.86 5.72
C ARG A 77 0.16 22.81 4.27
N ASN A 78 -0.56 22.09 3.39
CA ASN A 78 -0.22 21.87 2.00
C ASN A 78 1.27 21.50 1.80
N MET A 79 1.73 20.48 2.51
CA MET A 79 3.12 20.03 2.46
C MET A 79 3.25 18.51 2.38
N ALA A 80 4.38 18.03 1.87
CA ALA A 80 4.65 16.60 1.83
C ALA A 80 4.76 16.01 3.25
N LEU A 81 4.38 14.74 3.41
CA LEU A 81 4.34 14.04 4.70
C LEU A 81 5.67 14.11 5.47
N ASN A 82 6.80 13.94 4.77
CA ASN A 82 8.13 13.96 5.39
C ASN A 82 8.58 15.36 5.84
N PHE A 83 7.93 16.44 5.37
CA PHE A 83 8.16 17.79 5.89
C PHE A 83 7.32 18.09 7.13
N VAL A 84 6.23 17.35 7.37
CA VAL A 84 5.50 17.39 8.64
C VAL A 84 6.29 16.64 9.71
N PHE A 85 6.59 15.38 9.44
CA PHE A 85 7.33 14.50 10.34
C PHE A 85 7.91 13.32 9.53
N LYS A 86 9.20 13.06 9.69
CA LYS A 86 9.87 12.02 8.89
C LYS A 86 9.31 10.64 9.25
N GLU A 87 9.09 9.82 8.24
CA GLU A 87 8.54 8.46 8.42
C GLU A 87 9.31 7.61 9.45
N PRO A 88 10.66 7.53 9.44
CA PRO A 88 11.39 6.73 10.42
C PRO A 88 11.21 7.22 11.87
N HIS A 89 11.05 8.53 12.05
CA HIS A 89 10.87 9.13 13.37
C HIS A 89 9.46 8.88 13.91
N LEU A 90 8.47 8.84 13.01
CA LEU A 90 7.10 8.45 13.36
C LEU A 90 7.04 7.02 13.87
N TYR A 91 7.78 6.10 13.20
CA TYR A 91 7.95 4.73 13.68
C TYR A 91 8.61 4.68 15.06
N GLU A 92 9.65 5.49 15.29
CA GLU A 92 10.34 5.50 16.58
C GLU A 92 9.50 6.08 17.73
N LEU A 93 8.65 7.07 17.45
CA LEU A 93 7.65 7.55 18.39
C LEU A 93 6.68 6.44 18.78
N ALA A 94 6.16 5.68 17.81
CA ALA A 94 5.28 4.56 18.08
C ALA A 94 5.97 3.43 18.84
N LEU A 95 7.25 3.16 18.55
CA LEU A 95 8.02 2.14 19.24
C LEU A 95 8.25 2.50 20.72
N ARG A 96 8.60 3.75 21.00
CA ARG A 96 8.96 4.22 22.36
C ARG A 96 7.78 4.74 23.18
N MET A 97 6.67 5.13 22.53
CA MET A 97 5.44 5.66 23.14
C MET A 97 5.70 6.69 24.24
N PRO A 98 6.40 7.81 23.96
CA PRO A 98 6.76 8.79 24.98
C PRO A 98 5.51 9.46 25.57
N GLN A 99 5.40 9.46 26.90
CA GLN A 99 4.27 10.08 27.64
C GLN A 99 4.65 11.38 28.36
N SER A 100 5.88 11.86 28.19
CA SER A 100 6.34 13.11 28.80
C SER A 100 7.32 13.85 27.90
N LYS A 101 7.46 15.17 28.13
CA LYS A 101 8.42 16.02 27.39
C LYS A 101 9.86 15.50 27.54
N SER A 102 10.23 15.04 28.74
CA SER A 102 11.55 14.48 28.99
C SER A 102 11.77 13.16 28.23
N ALA A 103 10.76 12.29 28.14
CA ALA A 103 10.84 11.06 27.35
C ALA A 103 10.97 11.35 25.85
N LEU A 104 10.24 12.35 25.33
CA LEU A 104 10.33 12.78 23.93
C LEU A 104 11.73 13.32 23.58
N VAL A 105 12.33 14.13 24.46
CA VAL A 105 13.69 14.67 24.25
C VAL A 105 14.75 13.56 24.14
N ARG A 106 14.59 12.46 24.88
CA ARG A 106 15.51 11.30 24.85
C ARG A 106 15.51 10.53 23.52
N ILE A 107 14.58 10.82 22.62
CA ILE A 107 14.55 10.24 21.27
C ILE A 107 15.55 11.02 20.41
N GLN A 108 16.78 10.51 20.30
CA GLN A 108 17.90 11.22 19.66
C GLN A 108 17.72 11.40 18.14
N SER A 109 16.98 10.51 17.48
CA SER A 109 16.75 10.53 16.04
C SER A 109 15.99 11.76 15.54
N LEU A 110 15.17 12.40 16.40
CA LEU A 110 14.36 13.56 16.00
C LEU A 110 15.24 14.73 15.52
N THR A 111 14.87 15.29 14.37
CA THR A 111 15.53 16.47 13.80
C THR A 111 15.29 17.72 14.65
N PRO A 112 16.14 18.76 14.53
CA PRO A 112 15.90 20.04 15.19
C PRO A 112 14.53 20.65 14.86
N GLN A 113 14.05 20.50 13.63
CA GLN A 113 12.73 20.98 13.22
C GLN A 113 11.60 20.25 13.95
N GLU A 114 11.68 18.93 14.05
CA GLU A 114 10.68 18.13 14.78
C GLU A 114 10.72 18.39 16.29
N ARG A 115 11.89 18.70 16.86
CA ARG A 115 12.02 19.11 18.27
C ARG A 115 11.44 20.50 18.56
N ARG A 116 11.43 21.39 17.56
CA ARG A 116 10.81 22.72 17.66
C ARG A 116 9.28 22.68 17.54
N LEU A 117 8.73 21.59 17.00
CA LEU A 117 7.28 21.37 17.01
C LEU A 117 6.80 21.32 18.47
N ASN A 118 5.63 21.91 18.75
CA ASN A 118 5.09 21.91 20.11
C ASN A 118 4.98 20.46 20.61
N PRO A 119 5.76 20.05 21.65
CA PRO A 119 5.81 18.67 22.11
C PRO A 119 4.44 18.16 22.58
N ASP A 120 3.58 19.07 23.06
CA ASP A 120 2.24 18.72 23.52
C ASP A 120 1.38 18.15 22.38
N ILE A 121 1.59 18.57 21.13
CA ILE A 121 0.87 18.00 19.97
C ILE A 121 1.20 16.51 19.82
N ILE A 122 2.48 16.15 19.86
CA ILE A 122 2.91 14.76 19.69
C ILE A 122 2.47 13.90 20.88
N LEU A 123 2.67 14.41 22.10
CA LEU A 123 2.27 13.70 23.32
C LEU A 123 0.77 13.46 23.35
N ASN A 124 -0.05 14.42 22.95
CA ASN A 124 -1.51 14.25 22.88
C ASN A 124 -1.90 13.16 21.88
N VAL A 125 -1.25 13.09 20.71
CA VAL A 125 -1.53 12.05 19.70
C VAL A 125 -1.09 10.66 20.21
N VAL A 126 0.06 10.57 20.88
CA VAL A 126 0.52 9.31 21.50
C VAL A 126 -0.45 8.86 22.60
N ASN A 127 -0.83 9.77 23.50
CA ASN A 127 -1.75 9.47 24.59
C ASN A 127 -3.14 9.07 24.08
N ALA A 128 -3.64 9.69 23.00
CA ALA A 128 -4.89 9.28 22.37
C ALA A 128 -4.83 7.83 21.85
N GLY A 129 -3.71 7.42 21.25
CA GLY A 129 -3.52 6.04 20.82
C GLY A 129 -3.41 5.05 21.97
N LEU A 130 -2.76 5.43 23.07
CA LEU A 130 -2.70 4.61 24.28
C LEU A 130 -4.08 4.47 24.92
N GLN A 131 -4.83 5.57 25.04
CA GLN A 131 -6.20 5.55 25.55
C GLN A 131 -7.14 4.73 24.67
N GLU A 132 -7.04 4.80 23.34
CA GLU A 132 -7.79 3.91 22.45
C GLU A 132 -7.48 2.44 22.76
N PHE A 133 -6.20 2.08 22.88
CA PHE A 133 -5.80 0.71 23.17
C PHE A 133 -6.33 0.22 24.53
N ASP A 134 -6.20 1.03 25.58
CA ASP A 134 -6.63 0.67 26.93
C ASP A 134 -8.17 0.53 27.03
N ASN A 135 -8.91 1.32 26.25
CA ASN A 135 -10.38 1.27 26.21
C ASN A 135 -10.93 0.21 25.24
N THR A 136 -10.09 -0.36 24.37
CA THR A 136 -10.52 -1.39 23.42
C THR A 136 -10.41 -2.77 24.07
N PRO A 137 -11.45 -3.63 23.99
CA PRO A 137 -11.34 -5.01 24.48
C PRO A 137 -10.22 -5.80 23.79
N PRO A 138 -9.55 -6.75 24.47
CA PRO A 138 -8.43 -7.49 23.89
C PRO A 138 -8.72 -8.21 22.55
N GLY A 139 -9.97 -8.62 22.31
CA GLY A 139 -10.39 -9.27 21.06
C GLY A 139 -10.59 -8.32 19.87
N GLU A 140 -10.60 -7.01 20.12
CA GLU A 140 -10.82 -5.96 19.12
C GLU A 140 -9.56 -5.12 18.86
N HIS A 141 -8.46 -5.47 19.53
CA HIS A 141 -7.17 -4.84 19.34
C HIS A 141 -6.68 -4.98 17.89
N ILE A 142 -5.99 -3.95 17.39
CA ILE A 142 -5.41 -4.00 16.04
C ILE A 142 -4.45 -5.19 15.95
N GLU A 143 -4.75 -6.11 15.03
CA GLU A 143 -3.90 -7.27 14.80
C GLU A 143 -2.49 -6.84 14.36
N ARG A 144 -1.49 -7.62 14.78
CA ARG A 144 -0.13 -7.40 14.28
C ARG A 144 -0.11 -7.60 12.77
N ILE A 145 0.61 -6.71 12.07
CA ILE A 145 0.71 -6.81 10.62
C ILE A 145 1.60 -8.01 10.27
N SER A 146 1.00 -9.04 9.66
CA SER A 146 1.74 -10.14 9.05
C SER A 146 2.40 -9.69 7.75
N ARG A 147 3.60 -10.19 7.44
CA ARG A 147 4.19 -9.93 6.12
C ARG A 147 3.73 -11.01 5.16
N LEU A 148 3.42 -10.61 3.93
CA LEU A 148 3.02 -11.55 2.87
C LEU A 148 4.04 -12.68 2.69
N ILE A 149 5.33 -12.39 2.81
CA ILE A 149 6.42 -13.36 2.63
C ILE A 149 6.48 -14.44 3.73
N ASP A 150 5.83 -14.20 4.87
CA ASP A 150 5.82 -15.12 6.01
C ASP A 150 4.69 -16.16 5.90
N PHE A 151 3.78 -16.00 4.94
CA PHE A 151 2.71 -16.98 4.70
C PHE A 151 3.32 -18.25 4.10
N PRO A 152 3.06 -19.45 4.66
CA PRO A 152 3.68 -20.70 4.20
C PRO A 152 3.51 -20.95 2.70
N ALA A 153 2.32 -20.68 2.16
CA ALA A 153 2.02 -20.87 0.73
C ALA A 153 2.71 -19.85 -0.20
N TYR A 154 3.13 -18.68 0.30
CA TYR A 154 3.54 -17.53 -0.52
C TYR A 154 4.51 -17.85 -1.67
N LYS A 155 5.60 -18.56 -1.37
CA LYS A 155 6.62 -18.85 -2.38
C LYS A 155 6.09 -19.74 -3.50
N GLN A 156 5.32 -20.77 -3.13
CA GLN A 156 4.74 -21.71 -4.07
C GLN A 156 3.66 -21.03 -4.92
N THR A 157 2.72 -20.33 -4.29
CA THR A 157 1.63 -19.63 -4.99
C THR A 157 2.19 -18.57 -5.96
N LEU A 158 3.17 -17.78 -5.52
CA LEU A 158 3.79 -16.77 -6.38
C LEU A 158 4.53 -17.40 -7.57
N ALA A 159 5.19 -18.54 -7.38
CA ALA A 159 5.85 -19.26 -8.47
C ALA A 159 4.84 -19.75 -9.51
N ARG A 160 3.69 -20.29 -9.07
CA ARG A 160 2.59 -20.73 -9.95
C ARG A 160 2.02 -19.56 -10.74
N PHE A 161 1.77 -18.42 -10.09
CA PHE A 161 1.31 -17.22 -10.80
C PHE A 161 2.33 -16.71 -11.83
N LYS A 162 3.62 -16.72 -11.50
CA LYS A 162 4.67 -16.33 -12.46
C LYS A 162 4.72 -17.26 -13.66
N GLN A 163 4.57 -18.57 -13.45
CA GLN A 163 4.52 -19.54 -14.54
C GLN A 163 3.34 -19.27 -15.47
N ALA A 164 2.14 -19.06 -14.92
CA ALA A 164 0.96 -18.71 -15.71
C ALA A 164 1.13 -17.38 -16.46
N VAL A 165 1.79 -16.37 -15.86
CA VAL A 165 2.11 -15.11 -16.55
C VAL A 165 3.06 -15.34 -17.72
N SER A 166 4.06 -16.21 -17.56
CA SER A 166 5.01 -16.54 -18.64
C SER A 166 4.31 -17.22 -19.82
N GLU A 167 3.41 -18.17 -19.54
CA GLU A 167 2.61 -18.85 -20.57
C GLU A 167 1.68 -17.88 -21.31
N MET A 168 0.94 -17.06 -20.57
CA MET A 168 0.05 -16.03 -21.16
C MET A 168 0.85 -15.00 -21.97
N ALA A 169 2.08 -14.66 -21.58
CA ALA A 169 2.93 -13.70 -22.28
C ALA A 169 3.29 -14.20 -23.68
N VAL A 170 3.69 -15.47 -23.77
CA VAL A 170 3.98 -16.15 -25.05
C VAL A 170 2.72 -16.20 -25.92
N GLU A 171 1.59 -16.65 -25.36
CA GLU A 171 0.31 -16.77 -26.08
C GLU A 171 -0.13 -15.42 -26.67
N HIS A 172 0.01 -14.33 -25.91
CA HIS A 172 -0.50 -13.02 -26.29
C HIS A 172 0.52 -12.13 -27.00
N GLY A 173 1.75 -12.63 -27.22
CA GLY A 173 2.82 -11.91 -27.92
C GLY A 173 3.29 -10.64 -27.20
N VAL A 174 3.32 -10.67 -25.87
CA VAL A 174 3.74 -9.54 -25.01
C VAL A 174 4.80 -9.98 -24.00
N THR A 175 5.43 -9.04 -23.32
CA THR A 175 6.33 -9.37 -22.21
C THR A 175 5.55 -9.65 -20.94
N GLU A 176 6.12 -10.43 -20.02
CA GLU A 176 5.52 -10.74 -18.71
C GLU A 176 5.13 -9.48 -17.92
N GLU A 177 5.95 -8.43 -18.01
CA GLU A 177 5.72 -7.16 -17.32
C GLU A 177 4.46 -6.41 -17.79
N VAL A 178 4.02 -6.62 -19.05
CA VAL A 178 2.76 -6.06 -19.56
C VAL A 178 1.56 -6.72 -18.88
N LEU A 179 1.65 -8.04 -18.65
CA LEU A 179 0.59 -8.82 -18.03
C LEU A 179 0.55 -8.61 -16.52
N ALA A 180 1.63 -8.91 -15.80
CA ALA A 180 1.69 -8.67 -14.37
C ALA A 180 3.13 -8.60 -13.84
N SER A 181 3.43 -7.52 -13.13
CA SER A 181 4.61 -7.43 -12.30
C SER A 181 4.47 -8.23 -11.01
N LYS A 182 5.60 -8.56 -10.36
CA LYS A 182 5.61 -9.13 -8.99
C LYS A 182 4.81 -8.28 -8.00
N LYS A 183 4.81 -6.95 -8.16
CA LYS A 183 4.02 -6.04 -7.31
C LYS A 183 2.53 -6.31 -7.44
N GLN A 184 2.03 -6.50 -8.67
CA GLN A 184 0.62 -6.76 -8.95
C GLN A 184 0.19 -8.16 -8.51
N LEU A 185 1.06 -9.16 -8.65
CA LEU A 185 0.81 -10.48 -8.07
C LEU A 185 0.76 -10.43 -6.54
N ASN A 186 1.67 -9.70 -5.90
CA ASN A 186 1.64 -9.50 -4.45
C ASN A 186 0.41 -8.71 -3.99
N GLN A 187 -0.08 -7.76 -4.79
CA GLN A 187 -1.34 -7.04 -4.54
C GLN A 187 -2.53 -8.00 -4.55
N LEU A 188 -2.60 -8.94 -5.51
CA LEU A 188 -3.62 -9.99 -5.54
C LEU A 188 -3.55 -10.88 -4.29
N LEU A 189 -2.36 -11.39 -3.95
CA LEU A 189 -2.21 -12.26 -2.78
C LEU A 189 -2.58 -11.55 -1.49
N LYS A 190 -2.17 -10.28 -1.33
CA LYS A 190 -2.60 -9.43 -0.20
C LYS A 190 -4.14 -9.33 -0.15
N TYR A 191 -4.77 -9.04 -1.27
CA TYR A 191 -6.22 -8.90 -1.36
C TYR A 191 -6.96 -10.17 -0.94
N LYS A 192 -6.43 -11.35 -1.29
CA LYS A 192 -7.04 -12.66 -1.03
C LYS A 192 -6.74 -13.21 0.37
N TRP A 193 -5.56 -12.98 0.92
CA TRP A 193 -5.12 -13.63 2.17
C TRP A 193 -5.22 -12.77 3.42
N PHE A 194 -5.31 -11.45 3.29
CA PHE A 194 -5.39 -10.56 4.44
C PHE A 194 -6.83 -10.15 4.71
N ASN A 195 -7.19 -9.91 5.97
CA ASN A 195 -8.48 -9.31 6.31
C ASN A 195 -8.52 -7.81 6.00
N VAL A 196 -7.39 -7.12 6.13
CA VAL A 196 -7.22 -5.70 5.81
C VAL A 196 -6.21 -5.55 4.68
N ASP A 197 -6.64 -4.99 3.56
CA ASP A 197 -5.81 -4.78 2.37
C ASP A 197 -6.01 -3.38 1.79
N GLU A 198 -4.93 -2.80 1.27
CA GLU A 198 -4.88 -1.45 0.73
C GLU A 198 -5.88 -1.25 -0.43
N CYS A 199 -6.06 -2.24 -1.31
CA CYS A 199 -7.00 -2.15 -2.42
C CYS A 199 -8.43 -1.99 -1.91
N ARG A 200 -8.92 -2.88 -1.03
CA ARG A 200 -10.26 -2.77 -0.45
C ARG A 200 -10.47 -1.48 0.31
N LEU A 201 -9.47 -1.06 1.09
CA LEU A 201 -9.53 0.22 1.82
C LEU A 201 -9.64 1.43 0.89
N MET A 202 -9.12 1.32 -0.33
CA MET A 202 -9.20 2.35 -1.37
C MET A 202 -10.43 2.18 -2.29
N GLY A 203 -11.28 1.17 -2.06
CA GLY A 203 -12.41 0.86 -2.94
C GLY A 203 -12.00 0.27 -4.31
N LEU A 204 -10.81 -0.31 -4.39
CA LEU A 204 -10.23 -0.87 -5.61
C LEU A 204 -10.14 -2.40 -5.55
N LYS A 205 -10.03 -3.02 -6.73
CA LYS A 205 -9.60 -4.41 -6.90
C LYS A 205 -8.10 -4.47 -7.24
N PRO A 206 -7.43 -5.64 -7.08
CA PRO A 206 -6.08 -5.84 -7.59
C PRO A 206 -6.01 -5.60 -9.10
N ASP A 207 -4.88 -5.08 -9.58
CA ASP A 207 -4.70 -4.69 -10.98
C ASP A 207 -5.00 -5.83 -11.97
N VAL A 208 -4.59 -7.05 -11.61
CA VAL A 208 -4.81 -8.25 -12.43
C VAL A 208 -6.28 -8.67 -12.50
N LEU A 209 -7.13 -8.18 -11.59
CA LEU A 209 -8.58 -8.42 -11.57
C LEU A 209 -9.37 -7.17 -12.00
N THR A 210 -8.80 -6.35 -12.88
CA THR A 210 -9.46 -5.17 -13.42
C THR A 210 -9.25 -5.03 -14.92
N GLY A 211 -10.24 -4.41 -15.58
CA GLY A 211 -10.15 -4.03 -16.99
C GLY A 211 -9.86 -5.23 -17.90
N TRP A 212 -8.97 -5.02 -18.88
CA TRP A 212 -8.60 -6.06 -19.84
C TRP A 212 -7.91 -7.28 -19.22
N ARG A 213 -7.31 -7.17 -18.01
CA ARG A 213 -6.62 -8.28 -17.35
C ARG A 213 -7.57 -9.25 -16.67
N GLU A 214 -8.70 -8.78 -16.14
CA GLU A 214 -9.66 -9.60 -15.40
C GLU A 214 -10.07 -10.88 -16.15
N PRO A 215 -10.47 -10.86 -17.44
CA PRO A 215 -10.82 -12.08 -18.15
C PRO A 215 -9.65 -13.07 -18.33
N LEU A 216 -8.40 -12.60 -18.33
CA LEU A 216 -7.22 -13.46 -18.45
C LEU A 216 -6.84 -14.08 -17.10
N PHE A 217 -6.87 -13.28 -16.03
CA PHE A 217 -6.39 -13.71 -14.73
C PHE A 217 -7.46 -14.36 -13.86
N ALA A 218 -8.74 -14.01 -13.96
CA ALA A 218 -9.77 -14.57 -13.08
C ALA A 218 -9.83 -16.11 -13.12
N PRO A 219 -9.77 -16.79 -14.29
CA PRO A 219 -9.72 -18.25 -14.35
C PRO A 219 -8.47 -18.83 -13.68
N VAL A 220 -7.30 -18.22 -13.94
CA VAL A 220 -6.01 -18.62 -13.37
C VAL A 220 -6.01 -18.48 -11.85
N VAL A 221 -6.56 -17.37 -11.33
CA VAL A 221 -6.69 -17.12 -9.89
C VAL A 221 -7.57 -18.16 -9.23
N ASN A 222 -8.70 -18.50 -9.85
CA ASN A 222 -9.60 -19.52 -9.32
C ASN A 222 -8.90 -20.89 -9.30
N ALA A 223 -8.25 -21.30 -10.39
CA ALA A 223 -7.53 -22.58 -10.44
C ALA A 223 -6.43 -22.67 -9.37
N ILE A 224 -5.58 -21.63 -9.27
CA ILE A 224 -4.44 -21.65 -8.34
C ILE A 224 -4.88 -21.64 -6.87
N LEU A 225 -5.88 -20.82 -6.51
CA LEU A 225 -6.29 -20.64 -5.12
C LEU A 225 -7.32 -21.68 -4.63
N HIS A 226 -8.13 -22.28 -5.52
CA HIS A 226 -9.01 -23.39 -5.11
C HIS A 226 -8.23 -24.66 -4.78
N GLU A 227 -7.12 -24.92 -5.48
CA GLU A 227 -6.21 -26.03 -5.17
C GLU A 227 -5.50 -25.89 -3.81
N GLU A 228 -5.50 -24.70 -3.19
CA GLU A 228 -4.94 -24.48 -1.85
C GLU A 228 -5.97 -24.68 -0.72
N SER A 229 -7.26 -24.77 -1.06
CA SER A 229 -8.36 -24.94 -0.09
C SER A 229 -8.75 -26.41 0.16
N ASN A 230 -8.13 -27.34 -0.60
CA ASN A 230 -8.23 -28.79 -0.45
C ASN A 230 -6.91 -29.36 0.06
#